data_AF-A0AAF3JAV7-F1
#
_entry.id   AF-A0AAF3JAV7-F1
#
_cell.length_a   1.000
_cell.length_b   1.000
_cell.length_c   1.000
_cell.angle_alpha   90.00
_cell.angle_beta   90.00
_cell.angle_gamma   90.00
#
_symmetry.space_group_name_H-M   'P 1'
#
loop_
_entity.id
_entity.type
_entity.pdbx_description
1 polymer ?
#
loop_
_entity_poly.entity_id
_entity_poly.type
_entity_poly.pdbx_seq_one_letter_code
_entity_poly.pdbx_strand_id
1 'polypeptide(L)'
;MNGYECLNGCFDNGIEIKSIADHRYTGIRKCCSEDTGTKIVSQKHIVPIIAFTRFNRQTARITYRWVESTVASTATTAQIPATKPSY
;
A
#
# COMPACT_ATOMS: atom_id res chain seq x y z
N MET A 1 11.31 10.16 -18.70
CA MET A 1 10.37 11.11 -18.09
C MET A 1 10.99 12.49 -18.20
N ASN A 2 10.40 13.39 -18.99
CA ASN A 2 10.97 14.72 -19.30
C ASN A 2 10.40 15.84 -18.40
N GLY A 3 9.90 15.51 -17.20
CA GLY A 3 9.41 16.47 -16.19
C GLY A 3 8.00 17.03 -16.41
N TYR A 4 7.52 17.18 -17.65
CA TYR A 4 6.18 17.73 -17.91
C TYR A 4 5.02 16.84 -17.44
N GLU A 5 5.27 15.53 -17.33
CA GLU A 5 4.31 14.52 -16.86
C GLU A 5 3.91 14.73 -15.38
N CYS A 6 4.73 15.47 -14.63
CA CYS A 6 4.56 15.80 -13.21
C CYS A 6 3.63 16.98 -12.94
N LEU A 7 3.28 17.74 -13.97
CA LEU A 7 2.45 18.93 -13.81
C LEU A 7 1.01 18.51 -13.51
N ASN A 8 0.31 19.30 -12.70
CA ASN A 8 -1.14 19.17 -12.45
C ASN A 8 -1.61 17.79 -11.94
N GLY A 9 -0.85 17.16 -11.05
CA GLY A 9 -1.30 15.95 -10.34
C GLY A 9 -1.42 14.71 -11.24
N CYS A 10 -0.49 14.56 -12.20
CA CYS A 10 -0.41 13.42 -13.12
C CYS A 10 -1.62 13.32 -14.06
N PHE A 11 -2.02 14.42 -14.72
CA PHE A 11 -3.23 14.44 -15.55
C PHE A 11 -3.07 13.70 -16.89
N ASP A 12 -1.88 13.74 -17.50
CA ASP A 12 -1.64 13.12 -18.81
C ASP A 12 -1.27 11.65 -18.71
N ASN A 13 -0.49 11.26 -17.70
CA ASN A 13 -0.11 9.87 -17.50
C ASN A 13 0.28 9.61 -16.05
N GLY A 14 0.15 8.35 -15.64
CA GLY A 14 0.58 7.93 -14.32
C GLY A 14 0.02 6.58 -13.90
N ILE A 15 0.34 6.23 -12.67
CA ILE A 15 -0.20 5.05 -12.00
C ILE A 15 -0.90 5.51 -10.74
N GLU A 16 -2.17 5.16 -10.60
CA GLU A 16 -2.90 5.29 -9.35
C GLU A 16 -2.80 4.00 -8.55
N ILE A 17 -2.36 4.12 -7.30
CA ILE A 17 -2.20 3.01 -6.35
C ILE A 17 -3.22 3.20 -5.24
N LYS A 18 -4.22 2.31 -5.18
CA LYS A 18 -5.28 2.34 -4.16
C LYS A 18 -4.86 1.55 -2.92
N SER A 19 -4.05 2.17 -2.06
CA SER A 19 -3.50 1.55 -0.85
C SER A 19 -4.34 1.77 0.42
N ILE A 20 -5.36 2.63 0.36
CA ILE A 20 -6.24 2.98 1.49
C ILE A 20 -7.42 2.00 1.63
N ALA A 21 -8.06 1.99 2.81
CA ALA A 21 -9.08 0.99 3.16
C ALA A 21 -10.31 0.98 2.25
N ASP A 22 -10.75 2.14 1.74
CA ASP A 22 -11.86 2.25 0.80
C ASP A 22 -11.33 2.57 -0.60
N HIS A 23 -11.50 1.62 -1.52
CA HIS A 23 -11.05 1.73 -2.90
C HIS A 23 -11.89 2.69 -3.76
N ARG A 24 -13.01 3.21 -3.25
CA ARG A 24 -13.82 4.23 -3.96
C ARG A 24 -13.10 5.58 -4.00
N TYR A 25 -12.28 5.88 -3.01
CA TYR A 25 -11.47 7.09 -3.00
C TYR A 25 -10.30 6.99 -3.97
N THR A 26 -9.88 8.15 -4.48
CA THR A 26 -8.71 8.28 -5.34
C THR A 26 -7.45 7.87 -4.58
N GLY A 27 -6.69 6.95 -5.16
CA GLY A 27 -5.38 6.55 -4.64
C GLY A 27 -4.32 7.60 -4.91
N ILE A 28 -3.12 7.39 -4.37
CA ILE A 28 -1.98 8.22 -4.72
C ILE A 28 -1.59 7.98 -6.18
N ARG A 29 -1.32 9.05 -6.93
CA ARG A 29 -0.85 8.97 -8.31
C ARG A 29 0.65 9.21 -8.38
N LYS A 30 1.32 8.37 -9.16
CA LYS A 30 2.77 8.39 -9.41
C LYS A 30 3.02 8.62 -10.90
N CYS A 31 3.75 9.66 -11.24
CA CYS A 31 4.06 10.02 -12.64
C CYS A 31 5.43 10.67 -12.81
N CYS A 32 6.16 10.89 -11.71
CA CYS A 32 7.43 11.60 -11.71
C CYS A 32 8.62 10.68 -11.56
N SER A 33 9.78 11.13 -12.04
CA SER A 33 11.05 10.46 -11.76
C SER A 33 11.30 10.33 -10.26
N GLU A 34 10.92 11.35 -9.50
CA GLU A 34 11.03 11.50 -8.06
C GLU A 34 10.16 10.49 -7.29
N ASP A 35 9.14 9.94 -7.94
CA ASP A 35 8.31 8.89 -7.34
C ASP A 35 8.99 7.52 -7.36
N THR A 36 10.08 7.38 -8.12
CA THR A 36 10.83 6.12 -8.24
C THR A 36 11.46 5.74 -6.91
N GLY A 37 11.26 4.49 -6.48
CA GLY A 37 11.82 3.98 -5.23
C GLY A 37 11.01 4.35 -3.97
N THR A 38 9.91 5.09 -4.12
CA THR A 38 8.98 5.31 -3.01
C THR A 38 8.28 4.01 -2.61
N LYS A 39 7.99 3.87 -1.31
CA LYS A 39 7.30 2.70 -0.74
C LYS A 39 5.93 3.12 -0.23
N ILE A 40 4.94 2.27 -0.50
CA ILE A 40 3.57 2.45 -0.03
C ILE A 40 3.16 1.18 0.71
N VAL A 41 2.62 1.33 1.92
CA VAL A 41 2.04 0.24 2.69
C VAL A 41 0.53 0.25 2.47
N SER A 42 -0.04 -0.90 2.09
CA SER A 42 -1.48 -1.03 1.90
C SER A 42 -2.19 -1.37 3.21
N GLN A 43 -3.40 -0.82 3.38
CA GLN A 43 -4.30 -1.15 4.48
C GLN A 43 -5.13 -2.41 4.23
N LYS A 44 -5.08 -2.94 2.99
CA LYS A 44 -5.81 -4.12 2.54
C LYS A 44 -4.89 -5.07 1.78
N HIS A 45 -5.32 -6.33 1.70
CA HIS A 45 -4.61 -7.40 1.00
C HIS A 45 -4.72 -7.27 -0.53
N ILE A 46 -5.81 -6.68 -1.04
CA ILE A 46 -5.98 -6.34 -2.45
C ILE A 46 -5.62 -4.87 -2.63
N VAL A 47 -4.74 -4.59 -3.59
CA VAL A 47 -4.30 -3.24 -3.95
C VAL A 47 -4.57 -3.02 -5.43
N PRO A 48 -5.66 -2.32 -5.80
CA PRO A 48 -5.89 -1.96 -7.19
C PRO A 48 -4.80 -1.02 -7.72
N ILE A 49 -4.30 -1.33 -8.91
CA ILE A 49 -3.34 -0.52 -9.65
C ILE A 49 -4.01 -0.10 -10.96
N ILE A 50 -4.11 1.21 -11.18
CA ILE A 50 -4.69 1.77 -12.40
C ILE A 50 -3.58 2.50 -13.14
N ALA A 51 -3.15 1.95 -14.27
CA ALA A 51 -2.20 2.61 -15.17
C ALA A 51 -2.98 3.33 -16.28
N PHE A 52 -2.65 4.60 -16.51
CA PHE A 52 -3.26 5.39 -17.58
C PHE A 52 -2.20 6.22 -18.31
N THR A 53 -2.44 6.41 -19.59
CA THR A 53 -1.63 7.28 -20.44
C THR A 53 -2.54 7.92 -21.48
N ARG A 54 -2.39 9.23 -21.66
CA ARG A 54 -3.11 10.01 -22.67
C ARG A 54 -2.34 10.06 -23.98
N PHE A 55 -1.01 10.14 -23.89
CA PHE A 55 -0.11 10.25 -25.05
C PHE A 55 1.07 9.29 -24.88
N ASN A 56 1.48 8.66 -25.99
CA ASN A 56 2.61 7.73 -26.06
C ASN A 56 2.53 6.54 -25.09
N ARG A 57 3.45 5.59 -25.27
CA ARG A 57 3.59 4.45 -24.39
C ARG A 57 4.40 4.85 -23.16
N GLN A 58 3.85 4.58 -21.98
CA GLN A 58 4.54 4.73 -20.70
C GLN A 58 4.83 3.35 -20.11
N THR A 59 5.97 3.24 -19.42
CA THR A 59 6.38 1.99 -18.77
C THR A 59 6.69 2.27 -17.32
N ALA A 60 6.18 1.42 -16.44
CA ALA A 60 6.46 1.48 -15.02
C ALA A 60 6.71 0.08 -14.46
N ARG A 61 7.58 0.01 -13.46
CA ARG A 61 7.94 -1.24 -12.79
C ARG A 61 7.58 -1.14 -11.32
N ILE A 62 6.65 -1.99 -10.89
CA ILE A 62 6.21 -2.08 -9.50
C ILE A 62 6.79 -3.36 -8.91
N THR A 63 7.44 -3.23 -7.77
CA THR A 63 7.84 -4.37 -6.94
C THR A 63 6.94 -4.39 -5.71
N TYR A 64 6.45 -5.56 -5.35
CA TYR A 64 5.61 -5.73 -4.17
C TYR A 64 6.15 -6.84 -3.28
N ARG A 65 5.83 -6.72 -1.99
CA ARG A 65 6.07 -7.77 -1.00
C ARG A 65 4.82 -7.88 -0.14
N TRP A 66 4.29 -9.10 -0.03
CA TRP A 66 3.28 -9.41 0.97
C TRP A 66 3.98 -9.72 2.30
N VAL A 67 3.43 -9.18 3.38
CA VAL A 67 3.91 -9.42 4.74
C VAL A 67 2.70 -9.87 5.54
N GLU A 68 2.80 -11.02 6.18
CA GLU A 68 1.77 -11.48 7.11
C GLU A 68 1.72 -10.51 8.28
N SER A 69 0.51 -10.04 8.63
CA SER A 69 0.36 -9.19 9.80
C SER A 69 0.61 -10.07 11.01
N THR A 70 1.81 -9.99 11.59
CA THR A 70 2.02 -10.42 12.96
C THR A 70 1.32 -9.40 13.83
N VAL A 71 -0.02 -9.49 13.91
CA VAL A 71 -0.68 -9.18 15.15
C VAL A 71 0.11 -9.94 16.18
N ALA A 72 0.84 -9.22 17.03
CA ALA A 72 1.33 -9.78 18.27
C ALA A 72 0.07 -10.37 18.90
N SER A 73 -0.08 -11.69 18.75
CA SER A 73 -0.92 -12.49 19.60
C SER A 73 -0.34 -12.23 20.98
N THR A 74 -0.79 -11.15 21.60
CA THR A 74 -0.80 -11.03 23.03
C THR A 74 -1.71 -12.17 23.43
N ALA A 75 -1.09 -13.34 23.57
CA ALA A 75 -1.63 -14.43 24.33
C ALA A 75 -2.01 -13.79 25.66
N THR A 76 -3.29 -13.47 25.80
CA THR A 76 -3.89 -13.27 27.10
C THR A 76 -3.81 -14.66 27.72
N THR A 77 -2.68 -14.94 28.35
CA THR A 77 -2.55 -16.04 29.29
C THR A 77 -3.59 -15.75 30.35
N ALA A 78 -4.76 -16.37 30.21
CA ALA A 78 -5.67 -16.53 31.33
C ALA A 78 -4.87 -17.26 32.41
N GLN A 79 -4.38 -16.51 33.40
CA GLN A 79 -3.86 -17.09 34.63
C GLN A 79 -5.01 -17.84 35.27
N ILE A 80 -4.97 -19.16 35.19
CA ILE A 80 -5.73 -20.02 36.10
C ILE A 80 -5.24 -19.61 37.51
N PRO A 81 -6.11 -19.13 38.41
CA PRO A 81 -5.68 -18.87 39.77
C PRO A 81 -5.24 -20.20 40.40
N ALA A 82 -3.99 -20.25 40.84
CA ALA A 82 -3.45 -21.40 41.55
C ALA A 82 -4.22 -21.58 42.87
N THR A 83 -5.18 -22.50 42.90
CA THR A 83 -5.71 -23.01 44.16
C THR A 83 -4.67 -23.91 44.79
N LYS A 84 -4.07 -23.41 45.87
CA LYS A 84 -3.12 -24.10 46.76
C LYS A 84 -3.72 -25.44 47.23
N PRO A 85 -3.00 -26.58 47.13
CA PRO A 85 -3.47 -27.81 47.75
C PRO A 85 -3.37 -27.66 49.27
N SER A 86 -4.50 -27.84 49.96
CA SER A 86 -4.53 -28.01 51.41
C SER A 86 -4.37 -29.50 51.71
N TYR A 87 -3.50 -29.80 52.68
CA TYR A 87 -3.17 -31.13 53.21
C TYR A 87 -4.39 -32.00 53.50
#